data_AF-A0A2P5K7K0-F1
#
_entry.id   AF-A0A2P5K7K0-F1
#
_cell.length_a   1.000
_cell.length_b   1.000
_cell.length_c   1.000
_cell.angle_alpha   90.00
_cell.angle_beta   90.00
_cell.angle_gamma   90.00
#
_symmetry.space_group_name_H-M   'P 1'
#
loop_
_entity.id
_entity.type
_entity.pdbx_description
1 polymer ?
#
loop_
_entity_poly.entity_id
_entity_poly.type
_entity_poly.pdbx_seq_one_letter_code
_entity_poly.pdbx_strand_id
1 'polypeptide(L)'
;MCALQSSQNHHAAAAAPPGSLRQLAPENTYTLKEPLICTAENQAKEPANGSTIVRKNRPTTYRDLPLEIIQQVADYLPFYLIGDLSTVDRRTYHVLREQRLRYLCYARALRLGERTFDLASVLQLLAEIERIRINPALRAEPLRTLGWLILDLPDAQKPTAFSLIFEAADRMPQKQRLQIQRKMIELISDCPAPQQLKMYNFAYAIAERRGREQDNTWAELASLLECLPIDPSQFESEYRVFLNRLPNLSVAGQADLIIKLAELLSRLYWSVNKTKAAEYYEILQQWAQRLPPSHQGAPIGALAETIWVVPESQRPGYFSNIRSMTLSLPNHQLGSALRNLPCALKYLPSALHAYEFSLLETTIQRVEPSQRSMAAFGLLLSAAMLRDTLPLKHIWQLALRLLDGGDETDIVDVLEAAKDMCLMLGLSSEQKRDVKIEIMAFVERNKLTQNTQTFLLTYIAE
;
A
#
# COMPACT_ATOMS: atom_id res chain seq x y z
N MET A 1 -21.61 15.81 59.47
CA MET A 1 -21.24 15.31 60.81
C MET A 1 -20.01 14.43 60.65
N CYS A 2 -18.88 14.87 61.21
CA CYS A 2 -17.56 14.22 61.45
C CYS A 2 -16.81 13.60 60.24
N ALA A 3 -15.68 14.09 59.72
CA ALA A 3 -14.40 14.58 60.32
C ALA A 3 -13.69 13.44 61.11
N LEU A 4 -12.43 13.03 60.88
CA LEU A 4 -11.16 13.77 61.00
C LEU A 4 -9.91 12.91 60.58
N GLN A 5 -8.90 13.60 60.01
CA GLN A 5 -7.42 13.59 60.27
C GLN A 5 -6.57 12.29 60.23
N SER A 6 -5.48 12.22 59.43
CA SER A 6 -4.07 12.72 59.65
C SER A 6 -3.19 11.64 60.32
N SER A 7 -1.92 11.34 60.02
CA SER A 7 -0.75 12.19 59.72
C SER A 7 0.48 11.35 59.28
N GLN A 8 1.36 11.95 58.45
CA GLN A 8 2.86 12.04 58.52
C GLN A 8 3.75 10.77 58.68
N ASN A 9 4.59 10.43 57.69
CA ASN A 9 5.99 10.85 57.42
C ASN A 9 7.08 10.23 58.31
N HIS A 10 8.04 9.47 57.72
CA HIS A 10 9.49 9.71 57.84
C HIS A 10 10.35 8.86 56.86
N HIS A 11 11.35 9.55 56.28
CA HIS A 11 12.61 9.16 55.61
C HIS A 11 13.39 8.01 56.30
N ALA A 12 14.40 7.31 55.76
CA ALA A 12 15.23 7.32 54.55
C ALA A 12 16.06 6.01 54.50
N ALA A 13 16.61 5.62 53.34
CA ALA A 13 18.05 5.35 53.11
C ALA A 13 18.34 4.45 51.89
N ALA A 14 19.15 5.01 50.98
CA ALA A 14 20.27 4.40 50.25
C ALA A 14 20.13 3.04 49.53
N ALA A 15 20.20 3.06 48.18
CA ALA A 15 21.09 2.18 47.41
C ALA A 15 21.32 2.74 46.00
N ALA A 16 22.57 2.71 45.57
CA ALA A 16 23.12 3.18 44.30
C ALA A 16 22.79 2.21 43.12
N PRO A 17 23.12 2.56 41.86
CA PRO A 17 22.49 2.03 40.65
C PRO A 17 23.15 0.76 40.12
N PRO A 18 22.46 -0.09 39.34
CA PRO A 18 23.12 -1.08 38.52
C PRO A 18 23.33 -0.53 37.10
N GLY A 19 24.61 -0.28 36.79
CA GLY A 19 25.30 -0.90 35.67
C GLY A 19 24.75 -0.71 34.25
N SER A 20 25.42 0.17 33.51
CA SER A 20 25.56 0.11 32.05
C SER A 20 25.87 -1.32 31.57
N LEU A 21 24.99 -1.89 30.75
CA LEU A 21 25.33 -2.98 29.83
C LEU A 21 25.46 -2.42 28.41
N ARG A 22 26.67 -1.93 28.13
CA ARG A 22 27.25 -1.92 26.79
C ARG A 22 27.58 -3.37 26.42
N GLN A 23 26.92 -3.92 25.40
CA GLN A 23 27.44 -5.01 24.57
C GLN A 23 27.07 -4.64 23.12
N LEU A 24 28.03 -4.12 22.37
CA LEU A 24 28.91 -4.86 21.45
C LEU A 24 28.18 -5.21 20.15
N ALA A 25 28.14 -4.21 19.26
CA ALA A 25 27.97 -4.43 17.83
C ALA A 25 29.25 -5.10 17.27
N PRO A 26 29.15 -6.05 16.32
CA PRO A 26 30.32 -6.63 15.70
C PRO A 26 30.97 -5.62 14.74
N GLU A 27 32.23 -5.31 15.03
CA GLU A 27 33.15 -4.61 14.15
C GLU A 27 33.38 -5.43 12.87
N ASN A 28 32.77 -5.02 11.75
CA ASN A 28 33.22 -5.41 10.42
C ASN A 28 34.08 -4.28 9.84
N THR A 29 35.34 -4.26 10.27
CA THR A 29 36.42 -3.47 9.67
C THR A 29 36.79 -4.07 8.30
N TYR A 30 36.09 -3.64 7.26
CA TYR A 30 36.62 -3.77 5.89
C TYR A 30 37.72 -2.74 5.68
N THR A 31 38.96 -3.18 5.85
CA THR A 31 40.18 -2.48 5.48
C THR A 31 40.21 -2.30 3.96
N LEU A 32 39.94 -1.09 3.49
CA LEU A 32 40.21 -0.66 2.11
C LEU A 32 41.73 -0.62 1.91
N LYS A 33 42.25 -1.62 1.20
CA LYS A 33 43.60 -1.60 0.65
C LYS A 33 43.70 -0.43 -0.34
N GLU A 34 44.59 0.51 -0.03
CA GLU A 34 45.08 1.54 -0.95
C GLU A 34 45.63 0.90 -2.23
N PRO A 35 45.32 1.41 -3.43
CA PRO A 35 46.09 1.08 -4.62
C PRO A 35 47.34 1.98 -4.69
N LEU A 36 48.47 1.33 -4.92
CA LEU A 36 49.80 1.90 -5.10
C LEU A 36 49.81 3.12 -6.02
N ILE A 37 50.37 4.21 -5.50
CA ILE A 37 50.88 5.35 -6.24
C ILE A 37 52.14 4.88 -7.00
N CYS A 38 52.08 4.80 -8.33
CA CYS A 38 53.30 4.77 -9.14
C CYS A 38 53.69 6.20 -9.51
N THR A 39 54.73 6.68 -8.84
CA THR A 39 55.53 7.84 -9.23
C THR A 39 56.28 7.54 -10.53
N ALA A 40 56.21 8.46 -11.49
CA ALA A 40 57.19 8.57 -12.56
C ALA A 40 57.44 10.06 -12.82
N GLU A 41 58.53 10.57 -12.24
CA GLU A 41 59.17 11.80 -12.69
C GLU A 41 59.80 11.56 -14.06
N ASN A 42 59.67 12.52 -14.98
CA ASN A 42 60.80 12.95 -15.80
C ASN A 42 60.52 14.30 -16.48
N GLN A 43 61.54 15.15 -16.41
CA GLN A 43 61.57 16.52 -16.89
C GLN A 43 61.86 16.61 -18.40
N ALA A 44 61.51 17.80 -18.93
CA ALA A 44 62.22 18.60 -19.94
C ALA A 44 61.90 18.47 -21.45
N LYS A 45 61.37 19.60 -21.95
CA LYS A 45 61.66 20.34 -23.20
C LYS A 45 61.26 19.75 -24.57
N GLU A 46 60.27 20.44 -25.16
CA GLU A 46 59.96 20.61 -26.59
C GLU A 46 61.05 21.38 -27.38
N PRO A 47 60.94 21.60 -28.72
CA PRO A 47 60.05 21.00 -29.74
C PRO A 47 60.76 20.65 -31.07
N ALA A 48 60.05 19.96 -31.99
CA ALA A 48 59.73 20.44 -33.35
C ALA A 48 59.42 19.32 -34.37
N ASN A 49 58.29 19.54 -35.05
CA ASN A 49 57.96 19.16 -36.43
C ASN A 49 57.65 17.70 -36.80
N GLY A 50 56.39 17.51 -37.20
CA GLY A 50 56.12 16.90 -38.50
C GLY A 50 55.33 15.60 -38.49
N SER A 51 54.08 15.71 -38.91
CA SER A 51 53.29 14.69 -39.62
C SER A 51 52.62 13.55 -38.85
N THR A 52 51.32 13.42 -39.19
CA THR A 52 50.45 12.24 -39.06
C THR A 52 50.17 11.76 -37.64
N ILE A 53 49.17 12.38 -37.00
CA ILE A 53 48.50 11.80 -35.84
C ILE A 53 47.69 10.59 -36.32
N VAL A 54 48.35 9.43 -36.33
CA VAL A 54 47.70 8.14 -36.08
C VAL A 54 46.91 8.30 -34.80
N ARG A 55 45.57 8.22 -34.85
CA ARG A 55 44.71 8.11 -33.65
C ARG A 55 45.13 6.85 -32.91
N LYS A 56 46.07 6.99 -31.98
CA LYS A 56 46.37 5.97 -30.98
C LYS A 56 45.09 5.77 -30.18
N ASN A 57 44.63 4.53 -30.12
CA ASN A 57 43.55 4.05 -29.24
C ASN A 57 43.93 4.37 -27.79
N ARG A 58 43.63 5.58 -27.33
CA ARG A 58 43.67 5.92 -25.92
C ARG A 58 42.54 5.11 -25.25
N PRO A 59 42.80 4.40 -24.14
CA PRO A 59 41.73 3.74 -23.40
C PRO A 59 40.66 4.76 -23.07
N THR A 60 39.40 4.47 -23.40
CA THR A 60 38.26 5.30 -23.01
C THR A 60 38.22 5.37 -21.50
N THR A 61 38.44 6.56 -20.95
CA THR A 61 38.37 6.80 -19.51
C THR A 61 37.01 7.35 -19.13
N TYR A 62 36.68 7.39 -17.84
CA TYR A 62 35.45 8.02 -17.33
C TYR A 62 35.23 9.43 -17.90
N ARG A 63 36.30 10.21 -18.08
CA ARG A 63 36.24 11.58 -18.60
C ARG A 63 35.79 11.64 -20.06
N ASP A 64 35.90 10.54 -20.80
CA ASP A 64 35.54 10.41 -22.20
C ASP A 64 34.09 9.91 -22.40
N LEU A 65 33.39 9.50 -21.33
CA LEU A 65 32.00 9.04 -21.40
C LEU A 65 31.05 10.19 -21.76
N PRO A 66 30.04 10.01 -22.63
CA PRO A 66 28.99 10.99 -22.87
C PRO A 66 28.17 11.32 -21.62
N LEU A 67 27.54 12.50 -21.58
CA LEU A 67 26.76 12.95 -20.41
C LEU A 67 25.52 12.08 -20.20
N GLU A 68 24.96 11.60 -21.29
CA GLU A 68 23.79 10.74 -21.36
C GLU A 68 24.08 9.40 -20.69
N ILE A 69 25.29 8.86 -20.86
CA ILE A 69 25.72 7.61 -20.22
C ILE A 69 25.90 7.83 -18.71
N ILE A 70 26.47 8.96 -18.29
CA ILE A 70 26.60 9.30 -16.86
C ILE A 70 25.22 9.40 -16.20
N GLN A 71 24.23 9.96 -16.92
CA GLN A 71 22.86 10.08 -16.43
C GLN A 71 22.14 8.72 -16.38
N GLN A 72 22.29 7.88 -17.41
CA GLN A 72 21.78 6.52 -17.40
C GLN A 72 22.36 5.69 -16.26
N VAL A 73 23.67 5.78 -16.01
CA VAL A 73 24.31 5.11 -14.87
C VAL A 73 23.70 5.57 -13.55
N ALA A 74 23.40 6.87 -13.40
CA ALA A 74 22.75 7.40 -12.22
C ALA A 74 21.31 6.87 -12.03
N ASP A 75 20.57 6.59 -13.11
CA ASP A 75 19.22 6.03 -13.03
C ASP A 75 19.19 4.57 -12.52
N TYR A 76 20.29 3.83 -12.69
CA TYR A 76 20.46 2.45 -12.19
C TYR A 76 21.22 2.36 -10.86
N LEU A 77 21.75 3.47 -10.35
CA LEU A 77 22.50 3.47 -9.09
C LEU A 77 21.55 3.49 -7.88
N PRO A 78 21.90 2.76 -6.81
CA PRO A 78 21.26 2.92 -5.51
C PRO A 78 21.23 4.38 -5.08
N PHE A 79 20.10 4.78 -4.51
CA PHE A 79 19.77 6.18 -4.21
C PHE A 79 20.83 6.93 -3.39
N TYR A 80 21.53 6.24 -2.49
CA TYR A 80 22.57 6.81 -1.63
C TYR A 80 23.91 7.08 -2.35
N LEU A 81 24.18 6.39 -3.47
CA LEU A 81 25.42 6.54 -4.23
C LEU A 81 25.39 7.72 -5.22
N ILE A 82 24.22 8.32 -5.44
CA ILE A 82 24.06 9.53 -6.27
C ILE A 82 24.86 10.69 -5.65
N GLY A 83 24.94 10.74 -4.32
CA GLY A 83 25.76 11.70 -3.58
C GLY A 83 27.25 11.60 -3.95
N ASP A 84 27.77 10.39 -4.06
CA ASP A 84 29.19 10.14 -4.34
C ASP A 84 29.50 10.28 -5.84
N LEU A 85 28.62 9.80 -6.71
CA LEU A 85 28.81 9.96 -8.16
C LEU A 85 28.85 11.45 -8.55
N SER A 86 27.98 12.27 -7.95
CA SER A 86 27.91 13.70 -8.26
C SER A 86 29.10 14.54 -7.76
N THR A 87 30.04 13.97 -6.98
CA THR A 87 31.27 14.66 -6.53
C THR A 87 32.52 14.27 -7.33
N VAL A 88 32.42 13.32 -8.27
CA VAL A 88 33.58 12.81 -9.02
C VAL A 88 34.31 13.91 -9.80
N ASP A 89 33.57 14.76 -10.51
CA ASP A 89 34.11 15.97 -11.14
C ASP A 89 33.02 17.02 -11.40
N ARG A 90 33.43 18.19 -11.91
CA ARG A 90 32.54 19.31 -12.22
C ARG A 90 31.49 18.96 -13.28
N ARG A 91 31.82 18.11 -14.25
CA ARG A 91 30.92 17.73 -15.35
C ARG A 91 29.79 16.87 -14.81
N THR A 92 30.13 15.88 -14.00
CA THR A 92 29.16 14.99 -13.34
C THR A 92 28.32 15.72 -12.31
N TYR A 93 28.91 16.66 -11.57
CA TYR A 93 28.15 17.55 -10.68
C TYR A 93 27.05 18.31 -11.43
N HIS A 94 27.37 18.90 -12.58
CA HIS A 94 26.39 19.68 -13.34
C HIS A 94 25.28 18.82 -13.93
N VAL A 95 25.60 17.63 -14.43
CA VAL A 95 24.60 16.72 -15.03
C VAL A 95 23.70 16.07 -13.99
N LEU A 96 24.23 15.70 -12.82
CA LEU A 96 23.47 15.05 -11.77
C LEU A 96 22.95 16.04 -10.71
N ARG A 97 23.00 17.35 -10.99
CA ARG A 97 22.70 18.41 -10.01
C ARG A 97 21.34 18.21 -9.33
N GLU A 98 20.29 17.94 -10.10
CA GLU A 98 18.94 17.76 -9.56
C GLU A 98 18.75 16.42 -8.86
N GLN A 99 19.39 15.35 -9.33
CA GLN A 99 19.38 14.05 -8.65
C GLN A 99 20.13 14.13 -7.30
N ARG A 100 21.26 14.84 -7.24
CA ARG A 100 21.96 15.16 -5.99
C ARG A 100 21.08 15.99 -5.07
N LEU A 101 20.39 17.02 -5.59
CA LEU A 101 19.50 17.84 -4.79
C LEU A 101 18.33 17.02 -4.21
N ARG A 102 17.72 16.15 -5.02
CA ARG A 102 16.71 15.16 -4.56
C ARG A 102 17.26 14.32 -3.39
N TYR A 103 18.46 13.77 -3.54
CA TYR A 103 19.11 12.98 -2.48
C TYR A 103 19.30 13.79 -1.19
N LEU A 104 19.85 15.01 -1.30
CA LEU A 104 20.08 15.87 -0.14
C LEU A 104 18.77 16.25 0.57
N CYS A 105 17.71 16.57 -0.18
CA CYS A 105 16.40 16.86 0.38
C CYS A 105 15.82 15.64 1.09
N TYR A 106 15.89 14.46 0.49
CA TYR A 106 15.43 13.21 1.11
C TYR A 106 16.21 12.90 2.39
N ALA A 107 17.55 12.96 2.35
CA ALA A 107 18.40 12.67 3.50
C ALA A 107 18.16 13.66 4.65
N ARG A 108 17.86 14.93 4.33
CA ARG A 108 17.47 15.91 5.35
C ARG A 108 16.08 15.62 5.92
N ALA A 109 15.11 15.24 5.08
CA ALA A 109 13.79 14.84 5.55
C ALA A 109 13.91 13.72 6.59
N LEU A 110 14.67 12.66 6.29
CA LEU A 110 14.90 11.57 7.24
C LEU A 110 15.54 12.03 8.56
N ARG A 111 16.55 12.90 8.50
CA ARG A 111 17.21 13.43 9.71
C ARG A 111 16.32 14.36 10.53
N LEU A 112 15.29 14.97 9.94
CA LEU A 112 14.35 15.80 10.68
C LEU A 112 13.49 14.97 11.64
N GLY A 113 13.18 13.71 11.30
CA GLY A 113 12.51 12.78 12.20
C GLY A 113 13.31 12.44 13.47
N GLU A 114 14.62 12.70 13.49
CA GLU A 114 15.51 12.45 14.63
C GLU A 114 15.69 13.66 15.56
N ARG A 115 15.07 14.81 15.24
CA ARG A 115 15.21 16.08 15.97
C ARG A 115 13.85 16.73 16.23
N THR A 116 13.84 17.86 16.94
CA THR A 116 12.63 18.70 17.06
C THR A 116 12.21 19.19 15.67
N PHE A 117 11.18 18.56 15.12
CA PHE A 117 10.61 18.85 13.81
C PHE A 117 9.46 19.87 13.94
N ASP A 118 9.51 20.93 13.14
CA ASP A 118 8.53 22.02 13.18
C ASP A 118 8.16 22.53 11.78
N LEU A 119 7.14 23.39 11.72
CA LEU A 119 6.67 23.99 10.47
C LEU A 119 7.75 24.81 9.74
N ALA A 120 8.69 25.43 10.47
CA ALA A 120 9.79 26.17 9.87
C ALA A 120 10.72 25.24 9.08
N SER A 121 11.04 24.07 9.65
CA SER A 121 11.81 23.02 9.00
C SER A 121 11.12 22.49 7.74
N VAL A 122 9.79 22.31 7.80
CA VAL A 122 8.97 21.95 6.62
C VAL A 122 9.09 22.99 5.52
N LEU A 123 8.88 24.28 5.84
CA LEU A 123 8.96 25.37 4.88
C LEU A 123 10.34 25.48 4.23
N GLN A 124 11.40 25.35 5.03
CA GLN A 124 12.77 25.37 4.53
C GLN A 124 13.01 24.23 3.54
N LEU A 125 12.62 23.01 3.91
CA LEU A 125 12.86 21.84 3.06
C LEU A 125 11.99 21.87 1.78
N LEU A 126 10.74 22.34 1.87
CA LEU A 126 9.90 22.57 0.69
C LEU A 126 10.55 23.58 -0.27
N ALA A 127 11.09 24.69 0.25
CA ALA A 127 11.78 25.67 -0.58
C ALA A 127 13.01 25.09 -1.28
N GLU A 128 13.70 24.13 -0.67
CA GLU A 128 14.81 23.40 -1.29
C GLU A 128 14.35 22.41 -2.35
N ILE A 129 13.28 21.65 -2.09
CA ILE A 129 12.67 20.73 -3.07
C ILE A 129 12.21 21.49 -4.31
N GLU A 130 11.63 22.68 -4.15
CA GLU A 130 11.19 23.54 -5.26
C GLU A 130 12.33 24.05 -6.14
N ARG A 131 13.60 23.92 -5.71
CA ARG A 131 14.77 24.22 -6.57
C ARG A 131 15.03 23.15 -7.63
N ILE A 132 14.42 21.96 -7.52
CA ILE A 132 14.40 20.94 -8.57
C ILE A 132 13.39 21.40 -9.63
N ARG A 133 13.84 21.97 -10.75
CA ARG A 133 12.97 22.61 -11.75
C ARG A 133 12.91 21.87 -13.08
N ILE A 134 14.03 21.28 -13.50
CA ILE A 134 14.19 20.66 -14.83
C ILE A 134 13.41 19.35 -14.89
N ASN A 135 13.48 18.52 -13.83
CA ASN A 135 12.70 17.29 -13.72
C ASN A 135 11.85 17.29 -12.43
N PRO A 136 10.63 17.88 -12.46
CA PRO A 136 9.75 17.94 -11.29
C PRO A 136 9.36 16.57 -10.72
N ALA A 137 9.43 15.48 -11.50
CA ALA A 137 9.16 14.13 -10.98
C ALA A 137 10.16 13.70 -9.89
N LEU A 138 11.38 14.26 -9.89
CA LEU A 138 12.39 14.02 -8.86
C LEU A 138 12.00 14.57 -7.48
N ARG A 139 10.97 15.43 -7.41
CA ARG A 139 10.43 15.93 -6.13
C ARG A 139 9.63 14.88 -5.36
N ALA A 140 9.28 13.75 -6.00
CA ALA A 140 8.30 12.81 -5.46
C ALA A 140 8.74 12.20 -4.13
N GLU A 141 9.96 11.64 -4.11
CA GLU A 141 10.51 11.01 -2.91
C GLU A 141 10.64 11.96 -1.71
N PRO A 142 11.29 13.13 -1.82
CA PRO A 142 11.41 14.02 -0.67
C PRO A 142 10.06 14.57 -0.20
N LEU A 143 9.10 14.81 -1.10
CA LEU A 143 7.74 15.21 -0.70
C LEU A 143 6.97 14.08 -0.01
N ARG A 144 7.12 12.84 -0.49
CA ARG A 144 6.55 11.66 0.16
C ARG A 144 7.09 11.50 1.57
N THR A 145 8.40 11.58 1.76
CA THR A 145 9.03 11.51 3.09
C THR A 145 8.55 12.64 3.99
N LEU A 146 8.48 13.88 3.49
CA LEU A 146 7.92 15.00 4.24
C LEU A 146 6.46 14.79 4.64
N GLY A 147 5.66 14.16 3.77
CA GLY A 147 4.27 13.83 4.05
C GLY A 147 4.12 12.94 5.29
N TRP A 148 4.93 11.90 5.42
CA TRP A 148 4.90 11.00 6.59
C TRP A 148 5.24 11.72 7.90
N LEU A 149 6.19 12.66 7.86
CA LEU A 149 6.60 13.42 9.05
C LEU A 149 5.51 14.37 9.57
N ILE A 150 4.42 14.61 8.83
CA ILE A 150 3.29 15.40 9.34
C ILE A 150 2.75 14.82 10.65
N LEU A 151 2.80 13.51 10.82
CA LEU A 151 2.33 12.85 12.04
C LEU A 151 3.14 13.25 13.28
N ASP A 152 4.43 13.54 13.10
CA ASP A 152 5.38 13.90 14.16
C ASP A 152 5.33 15.41 14.52
N LEU A 153 4.62 16.23 13.74
CA LEU A 153 4.48 17.66 14.04
C LEU A 153 3.58 17.91 15.25
N PRO A 154 3.74 19.06 15.93
CA PRO A 154 2.73 19.53 16.87
C PRO A 154 1.35 19.66 16.20
N ASP A 155 0.30 19.22 16.89
CA ASP A 155 -1.07 19.14 16.35
C ASP A 155 -1.60 20.45 15.76
N ALA A 156 -1.19 21.59 16.29
CA ALA A 156 -1.56 22.91 15.77
C ALA A 156 -0.98 23.20 14.37
N GLN A 157 0.14 22.55 14.02
CA GLN A 157 0.89 22.78 12.78
C GLN A 157 0.53 21.77 11.67
N LYS A 158 0.01 20.59 12.01
CA LYS A 158 -0.31 19.51 11.06
C LYS A 158 -1.14 19.98 9.86
N PRO A 159 -2.26 20.71 10.01
CA PRO A 159 -3.08 21.11 8.86
C PRO A 159 -2.35 22.06 7.90
N THR A 160 -1.53 22.96 8.44
CA THR A 160 -0.75 23.91 7.62
C THR A 160 0.35 23.20 6.86
N ALA A 161 1.13 22.34 7.53
CA ALA A 161 2.17 21.54 6.89
C ALA A 161 1.58 20.62 5.81
N PHE A 162 0.46 19.96 6.11
CA PHE A 162 -0.30 19.17 5.15
C PHE A 162 -0.66 19.97 3.91
N SER A 163 -1.29 21.13 4.07
CA SER A 163 -1.72 21.97 2.96
C SER A 163 -0.54 22.36 2.05
N LEU A 164 0.58 22.78 2.66
CA LEU A 164 1.79 23.18 1.94
C LEU A 164 2.41 22.03 1.14
N ILE A 165 2.52 20.84 1.74
CA ILE A 165 3.10 19.66 1.07
C ILE A 165 2.14 19.17 -0.03
N PHE A 166 0.84 19.20 0.22
CA PHE A 166 -0.20 18.78 -0.74
C PHE A 166 -0.24 19.69 -1.97
N GLU A 167 -0.09 21.01 -1.78
CA GLU A 167 0.06 21.98 -2.88
C GLU A 167 1.39 21.82 -3.62
N ALA A 168 2.48 21.52 -2.91
CA ALA A 168 3.76 21.25 -3.56
C ALA A 168 3.69 19.99 -4.46
N ALA A 169 2.97 18.96 -4.02
CA ALA A 169 2.65 17.80 -4.85
C ALA A 169 1.74 18.16 -6.04
N ASP A 170 0.85 19.14 -5.90
CA ASP A 170 -0.04 19.57 -7.00
C ASP A 170 0.72 20.15 -8.20
N ARG A 171 1.94 20.68 -7.97
CA ARG A 171 2.86 21.19 -9.01
C ARG A 171 3.67 20.11 -9.74
N MET A 172 3.39 18.84 -9.50
CA MET A 172 4.09 17.70 -10.10
C MET A 172 3.33 17.08 -11.29
N PRO A 173 4.00 16.25 -12.12
CA PRO A 173 3.30 15.49 -13.16
C PRO A 173 2.21 14.59 -12.55
N GLN A 174 1.11 14.41 -13.29
CA GLN A 174 -0.14 13.81 -12.80
C GLN A 174 0.05 12.50 -12.05
N LYS A 175 0.84 11.57 -12.59
CA LYS A 175 1.04 10.24 -11.99
C LYS A 175 1.64 10.33 -10.59
N GLN A 176 2.75 11.04 -10.43
CA GLN A 176 3.43 11.19 -9.15
C GLN A 176 2.62 12.06 -8.17
N ARG A 177 2.00 13.13 -8.68
CA ARG A 177 1.10 13.99 -7.90
C ARG A 177 0.01 13.17 -7.20
N LEU A 178 -0.71 12.35 -7.96
CA LEU A 178 -1.82 11.56 -7.43
C LEU A 178 -1.33 10.49 -6.45
N GLN A 179 -0.22 9.82 -6.74
CA GLN A 179 0.36 8.85 -5.82
C GLN A 179 0.67 9.48 -4.45
N ILE A 180 1.28 10.66 -4.42
CA ILE A 180 1.60 11.37 -3.18
C ILE A 180 0.33 11.82 -2.48
N GLN A 181 -0.60 12.46 -3.20
CA GLN A 181 -1.82 12.99 -2.61
C GLN A 181 -2.73 11.90 -2.04
N ARG A 182 -2.86 10.75 -2.71
CA ARG A 182 -3.59 9.59 -2.20
C ARG A 182 -3.01 9.11 -0.88
N LYS A 183 -1.68 8.93 -0.82
CA LYS A 183 -0.99 8.57 0.43
C LYS A 183 -1.12 9.63 1.52
N MET A 184 -1.10 10.90 1.17
CA MET A 184 -1.33 11.97 2.13
C MET A 184 -2.77 11.98 2.65
N ILE A 185 -3.76 11.68 1.82
CA ILE A 185 -5.17 11.58 2.24
C ILE A 185 -5.33 10.43 3.24
N GLU A 186 -4.70 9.28 2.99
CA GLU A 186 -4.68 8.17 3.96
C GLU A 186 -4.16 8.62 5.34
N LEU A 187 -3.12 9.47 5.42
CA LEU A 187 -2.58 9.98 6.69
C LEU A 187 -3.56 10.80 7.55
N ILE A 188 -4.67 11.27 6.97
CA ILE A 188 -5.64 12.06 7.70
C ILE A 188 -6.24 11.22 8.83
N SER A 189 -6.47 9.91 8.65
CA SER A 189 -7.04 9.05 9.70
C SER A 189 -6.16 8.96 10.96
N ASP A 190 -4.85 9.13 10.81
CA ASP A 190 -3.87 9.01 11.89
C ASP A 190 -3.69 10.32 12.69
N CYS A 191 -4.33 11.41 12.26
CA CYS A 191 -4.30 12.69 12.95
C CYS A 191 -5.41 12.81 14.00
N PRO A 192 -5.28 13.65 15.05
CA PRO A 192 -6.37 13.87 15.99
C PRO A 192 -7.58 14.56 15.36
N ALA A 193 -8.79 14.25 15.85
CA ALA A 193 -10.07 14.65 15.28
C ALA A 193 -10.20 16.14 14.86
N PRO A 194 -9.75 17.14 15.65
CA PRO A 194 -9.85 18.55 15.25
C PRO A 194 -9.04 18.90 13.99
N GLN A 195 -7.94 18.20 13.75
CA GLN A 195 -7.06 18.37 12.60
C GLN A 195 -7.60 17.63 11.39
N GLN A 196 -8.19 16.44 11.59
CA GLN A 196 -8.72 15.60 10.51
C GLN A 196 -9.68 16.38 9.63
N LEU A 197 -10.66 17.06 10.21
CA LEU A 197 -11.67 17.81 9.46
C LEU A 197 -11.06 18.96 8.64
N LYS A 198 -10.05 19.64 9.18
CA LYS A 198 -9.36 20.73 8.46
C LYS A 198 -8.60 20.21 7.25
N MET A 199 -7.87 19.10 7.43
CA MET A 199 -7.10 18.47 6.35
C MET A 199 -8.03 17.85 5.29
N TYR A 200 -9.11 17.18 5.72
CA TYR A 200 -10.14 16.65 4.84
C TYR A 200 -10.78 17.74 3.99
N ASN A 201 -11.27 18.83 4.61
CA ASN A 201 -11.90 19.94 3.90
C ASN A 201 -10.95 20.58 2.88
N PHE A 202 -9.66 20.70 3.24
CA PHE A 202 -8.64 21.19 2.31
C PHE A 202 -8.48 20.26 1.10
N ALA A 203 -8.24 18.97 1.34
CA ALA A 203 -8.04 17.98 0.27
C ALA A 203 -9.29 17.85 -0.61
N TYR A 204 -10.49 17.91 -0.01
CA TYR A 204 -11.77 17.94 -0.69
C TYR A 204 -11.88 19.14 -1.63
N ALA A 205 -11.56 20.35 -1.15
CA ALA A 205 -11.60 21.56 -1.97
C ALA A 205 -10.63 21.51 -3.16
N ILE A 206 -9.45 20.90 -2.99
CA ILE A 206 -8.52 20.68 -4.10
C ILE A 206 -9.07 19.67 -5.10
N ALA A 207 -9.66 18.57 -4.64
CA ALA A 207 -10.30 17.58 -5.51
C ALA A 207 -11.47 18.18 -6.30
N GLU A 208 -12.27 19.05 -5.68
CA GLU A 208 -13.42 19.72 -6.30
C GLU A 208 -13.02 20.68 -7.42
N ARG A 209 -11.84 21.31 -7.31
CA ARG A 209 -11.31 22.20 -8.36
C ARG A 209 -10.88 21.45 -9.62
N ARG A 210 -10.76 20.12 -9.59
CA ARG A 210 -10.31 19.32 -10.73
C ARG A 210 -11.45 19.04 -11.70
N GLY A 211 -11.15 19.16 -12.99
CA GLY A 211 -12.09 18.87 -14.08
C GLY A 211 -12.40 17.37 -14.22
N ARG A 212 -13.49 17.06 -14.93
CA ARG A 212 -14.02 15.69 -15.12
C ARG A 212 -13.04 14.70 -15.75
N GLU A 213 -12.13 15.18 -16.60
CA GLU A 213 -11.16 14.33 -17.32
C GLU A 213 -9.87 14.07 -16.54
N GLN A 214 -9.71 14.68 -15.35
CA GLN A 214 -8.54 14.47 -14.52
C GLN A 214 -8.83 13.36 -13.51
N ASP A 215 -7.93 12.38 -13.44
CA ASP A 215 -7.91 11.43 -12.34
C ASP A 215 -7.88 12.20 -11.01
N ASN A 216 -8.68 11.73 -10.06
CA ASN A 216 -8.95 12.42 -8.81
C ASN A 216 -8.71 11.51 -7.62
N THR A 217 -8.96 12.07 -6.44
CA THR A 217 -8.76 11.43 -5.14
C THR A 217 -10.09 11.18 -4.43
N TRP A 218 -11.20 11.07 -5.17
CA TRP A 218 -12.53 10.95 -4.57
C TRP A 218 -12.71 9.64 -3.81
N ALA A 219 -12.14 8.54 -4.30
CA ALA A 219 -12.19 7.26 -3.60
C ALA A 219 -11.45 7.34 -2.25
N GLU A 220 -10.25 7.90 -2.24
CA GLU A 220 -9.49 8.08 -1.00
C GLU A 220 -10.18 9.04 -0.02
N LEU A 221 -10.74 10.15 -0.52
CA LEU A 221 -11.54 11.06 0.29
C LEU A 221 -12.80 10.38 0.86
N ALA A 222 -13.48 9.55 0.07
CA ALA A 222 -14.63 8.79 0.54
C ALA A 222 -14.24 7.85 1.67
N SER A 223 -13.11 7.14 1.55
CA SER A 223 -12.65 6.21 2.60
C SER A 223 -12.45 6.87 3.96
N LEU A 224 -12.11 8.16 4.01
CA LEU A 224 -11.96 8.90 5.27
C LEU A 224 -13.28 9.11 6.02
N LEU A 225 -14.44 9.00 5.36
CA LEU A 225 -15.73 9.13 6.03
C LEU A 225 -15.87 8.16 7.20
N GLU A 226 -15.21 6.99 7.15
CA GLU A 226 -15.20 6.02 8.25
C GLU A 226 -14.52 6.53 9.52
N CYS A 227 -13.51 7.40 9.39
CA CYS A 227 -12.70 7.86 10.52
C CYS A 227 -13.03 9.30 10.96
N LEU A 228 -13.76 10.06 10.13
CA LEU A 228 -14.08 11.45 10.45
C LEU A 228 -15.00 11.57 11.68
N PRO A 229 -14.79 12.60 12.53
CA PRO A 229 -15.57 12.87 13.74
C PRO A 229 -16.88 13.58 13.38
N ILE A 230 -17.67 12.97 12.50
CA ILE A 230 -18.94 13.48 12.00
C ILE A 230 -20.11 12.65 12.54
N ASP A 231 -21.23 13.32 12.81
CA ASP A 231 -22.42 12.65 13.29
C ASP A 231 -23.07 11.76 12.20
N PRO A 232 -23.97 10.83 12.57
CA PRO A 232 -24.63 9.93 11.62
C PRO A 232 -25.36 10.63 10.47
N SER A 233 -25.98 11.79 10.71
CA SER A 233 -26.73 12.52 9.68
C SER A 233 -25.81 13.22 8.69
N GLN A 234 -24.71 13.78 9.18
CA GLN A 234 -23.67 14.36 8.35
C GLN A 234 -22.98 13.27 7.51
N PHE A 235 -22.66 12.12 8.12
CA PHE A 235 -22.08 10.98 7.40
C PHE A 235 -22.96 10.53 6.23
N GLU A 236 -24.27 10.38 6.44
CA GLU A 236 -25.20 10.02 5.36
C GLU A 236 -25.24 11.08 4.25
N SER A 237 -25.24 12.35 4.63
CA SER A 237 -25.22 13.46 3.67
C SER A 237 -23.97 13.42 2.80
N GLU A 238 -22.79 13.26 3.41
CA GLU A 238 -21.51 13.14 2.71
C GLU A 238 -21.48 11.90 1.82
N TYR A 239 -21.94 10.74 2.32
CA TYR A 239 -22.04 9.50 1.53
C TYR A 239 -22.84 9.74 0.24
N ARG A 240 -24.00 10.41 0.35
CA ARG A 240 -24.84 10.74 -0.80
C ARG A 240 -24.16 11.72 -1.76
N VAL A 241 -23.38 12.66 -1.25
CA VAL A 241 -22.57 13.56 -2.09
C VAL A 241 -21.59 12.76 -2.95
N PHE A 242 -20.87 11.80 -2.37
CA PHE A 242 -19.99 10.93 -3.14
C PHE A 242 -20.75 10.04 -4.14
N LEU A 243 -21.89 9.47 -3.73
CA LEU A 243 -22.74 8.67 -4.63
C LEU A 243 -23.17 9.48 -5.87
N ASN A 244 -23.56 10.73 -5.67
CA ASN A 244 -23.96 11.65 -6.76
C ASN A 244 -22.80 12.08 -7.66
N ARG A 245 -21.54 11.81 -7.27
CA ARG A 245 -20.36 12.09 -8.11
C ARG A 245 -20.12 11.01 -9.15
N LEU A 246 -20.57 9.77 -8.94
CA LEU A 246 -20.33 8.62 -9.85
C LEU A 246 -20.55 8.94 -11.35
N PRO A 247 -21.65 9.61 -11.78
CA PRO A 247 -21.86 9.90 -13.20
C PRO A 247 -20.79 10.79 -13.85
N ASN A 248 -20.02 11.54 -13.04
CA ASN A 248 -19.07 12.54 -13.50
C ASN A 248 -17.62 12.05 -13.45
N LEU A 249 -17.38 10.77 -13.12
CA LEU A 249 -16.05 10.18 -13.01
C LEU A 249 -15.68 9.35 -14.24
N SER A 250 -14.38 9.20 -14.48
CA SER A 250 -13.84 8.20 -15.40
C SER A 250 -14.25 6.80 -14.96
N VAL A 251 -14.22 5.82 -15.87
CA VAL A 251 -14.57 4.42 -15.55
C VAL A 251 -13.75 3.86 -14.39
N ALA A 252 -12.43 4.14 -14.37
CA ALA A 252 -11.57 3.74 -13.28
C ALA A 252 -11.96 4.44 -11.96
N GLY A 253 -12.24 5.74 -12.01
CA GLY A 253 -12.70 6.49 -10.84
C GLY A 253 -14.05 6.03 -10.31
N GLN A 254 -14.97 5.59 -11.19
CA GLN A 254 -16.24 4.98 -10.78
C GLN A 254 -15.98 3.65 -10.06
N ALA A 255 -15.15 2.78 -10.61
CA ALA A 255 -14.80 1.50 -9.99
C ALA A 255 -14.17 1.70 -8.60
N ASP A 256 -13.17 2.58 -8.50
CA ASP A 256 -12.49 2.89 -7.23
C ASP A 256 -13.47 3.46 -6.19
N LEU A 257 -14.35 4.38 -6.60
CA LEU A 257 -15.32 4.98 -5.68
C LEU A 257 -16.41 3.98 -5.25
N ILE A 258 -16.88 3.09 -6.13
CA ILE A 258 -17.88 2.06 -5.76
C ILE A 258 -17.31 1.13 -4.69
N ILE A 259 -16.04 0.74 -4.80
CA ILE A 259 -15.38 -0.10 -3.78
C ILE A 259 -15.46 0.59 -2.41
N LYS A 260 -15.07 1.87 -2.34
CA LYS A 260 -15.08 2.63 -1.08
C LYS A 260 -16.49 2.90 -0.54
N LEU A 261 -17.44 3.19 -1.41
CA LEU A 261 -18.84 3.35 -1.00
C LEU A 261 -19.48 2.04 -0.53
N ALA A 262 -19.06 0.88 -1.08
CA ALA A 262 -19.51 -0.42 -0.61
C ALA A 262 -18.97 -0.72 0.79
N GLU A 263 -17.67 -0.50 1.05
CA GLU A 263 -17.06 -0.65 2.39
C GLU A 263 -17.82 0.16 3.47
N LEU A 264 -18.18 1.41 3.14
CA LEU A 264 -18.89 2.33 4.02
C LEU A 264 -20.37 1.97 4.29
N LEU A 265 -20.96 1.03 3.55
CA LEU A 265 -22.32 0.54 3.83
C LEU A 265 -22.42 -0.10 5.22
N SER A 266 -21.33 -0.66 5.73
CA SER A 266 -21.27 -1.24 7.07
C SER A 266 -21.60 -0.20 8.14
N ARG A 267 -20.97 0.98 8.07
CA ARG A 267 -21.24 2.11 8.96
C ARG A 267 -22.67 2.62 8.77
N LEU A 268 -23.16 2.77 7.53
CA LEU A 268 -24.57 3.12 7.29
C LEU A 268 -25.53 2.16 7.99
N TYR A 269 -25.29 0.85 7.88
CA TYR A 269 -26.13 -0.17 8.46
C TYR A 269 -26.13 -0.15 9.99
N TRP A 270 -24.95 -0.02 10.62
CA TRP A 270 -24.82 -0.11 12.08
C TRP A 270 -25.12 1.20 12.80
N SER A 271 -24.76 2.35 12.24
CA SER A 271 -24.80 3.64 12.95
C SER A 271 -25.81 4.64 12.41
N VAL A 272 -26.39 4.42 11.24
CA VAL A 272 -27.28 5.40 10.58
C VAL A 272 -28.67 4.83 10.35
N ASN A 273 -28.82 3.98 9.33
CA ASN A 273 -30.11 3.48 8.89
C ASN A 273 -29.93 2.23 8.01
N LYS A 274 -30.41 1.08 8.49
CA LYS A 274 -30.36 -0.21 7.80
C LYS A 274 -31.11 -0.20 6.46
N THR A 275 -32.27 0.44 6.40
CA THR A 275 -33.08 0.54 5.18
C THR A 275 -32.34 1.31 4.10
N LYS A 276 -31.75 2.45 4.45
CA LYS A 276 -30.94 3.25 3.52
C LYS A 276 -29.68 2.51 3.07
N ALA A 277 -29.03 1.76 3.97
CA ALA A 277 -27.89 0.95 3.59
C ALA A 277 -28.25 -0.09 2.51
N ALA A 278 -29.43 -0.72 2.61
CA ALA A 278 -29.94 -1.62 1.58
C ALA A 278 -30.29 -0.89 0.26
N GLU A 279 -30.90 0.30 0.34
CA GLU A 279 -31.18 1.12 -0.86
C GLU A 279 -29.87 1.53 -1.57
N TYR A 280 -28.87 1.99 -0.83
CA TYR A 280 -27.57 2.37 -1.38
C TYR A 280 -26.82 1.16 -1.94
N TYR A 281 -26.93 -0.02 -1.32
CA TYR A 281 -26.40 -1.27 -1.87
C TYR A 281 -26.96 -1.54 -3.28
N GLU A 282 -28.27 -1.43 -3.45
CA GLU A 282 -28.92 -1.63 -4.76
C GLU A 282 -28.40 -0.64 -5.79
N ILE A 283 -28.29 0.65 -5.42
CA ILE A 283 -27.75 1.68 -6.31
C ILE A 283 -26.31 1.36 -6.72
N LEU A 284 -25.44 0.97 -5.78
CA LEU A 284 -24.06 0.61 -6.07
C LEU A 284 -23.96 -0.63 -6.96
N GLN A 285 -24.82 -1.64 -6.76
CA GLN A 285 -24.86 -2.81 -7.63
C GLN A 285 -25.24 -2.42 -9.07
N GLN A 286 -26.23 -1.55 -9.25
CA GLN A 286 -26.61 -1.05 -10.57
C GLN A 286 -25.45 -0.29 -11.23
N TRP A 287 -24.69 0.50 -10.46
CA TRP A 287 -23.50 1.18 -10.97
C TRP A 287 -22.39 0.21 -11.35
N ALA A 288 -22.10 -0.79 -10.52
CA ALA A 288 -21.11 -1.82 -10.84
C ALA A 288 -21.48 -2.55 -12.14
N GLN A 289 -22.76 -2.87 -12.35
CA GLN A 289 -23.24 -3.51 -13.58
C GLN A 289 -23.02 -2.65 -14.85
N ARG A 290 -23.07 -1.31 -14.72
CA ARG A 290 -22.87 -0.38 -15.85
C ARG A 290 -21.40 -0.20 -16.24
N LEU A 291 -20.46 -0.60 -15.38
CA LEU A 291 -19.04 -0.52 -15.72
C LEU A 291 -18.71 -1.47 -16.87
N PRO A 292 -17.70 -1.17 -17.71
CA PRO A 292 -17.13 -2.15 -18.62
C PRO A 292 -16.62 -3.39 -17.87
N PRO A 293 -16.75 -4.62 -18.42
CA PRO A 293 -16.34 -5.85 -17.73
C PRO A 293 -14.89 -5.85 -17.22
N SER A 294 -13.99 -5.11 -17.88
CA SER A 294 -12.59 -4.94 -17.46
C SER A 294 -12.37 -4.13 -16.19
N HIS A 295 -13.42 -3.53 -15.62
CA HIS A 295 -13.36 -2.73 -14.38
C HIS A 295 -14.35 -3.22 -13.31
N GLN A 296 -15.07 -4.31 -13.59
CA GLN A 296 -16.14 -4.80 -12.70
C GLN A 296 -15.63 -5.69 -11.57
N GLY A 297 -14.46 -6.33 -11.71
CA GLY A 297 -14.01 -7.38 -10.78
C GLY A 297 -13.93 -6.92 -9.32
N ALA A 298 -13.21 -5.84 -9.04
CA ALA A 298 -13.06 -5.33 -7.68
C ALA A 298 -14.37 -4.74 -7.08
N PRO A 299 -15.17 -3.93 -7.79
CA PRO A 299 -16.49 -3.51 -7.33
C PRO A 299 -17.43 -4.67 -6.97
N ILE A 300 -17.44 -5.74 -7.78
CA ILE A 300 -18.22 -6.95 -7.52
C ILE A 300 -17.76 -7.62 -6.22
N GLY A 301 -16.44 -7.74 -6.02
CA GLY A 301 -15.87 -8.29 -4.79
C GLY A 301 -16.28 -7.47 -3.54
N ALA A 302 -16.21 -6.15 -3.61
CA ALA A 302 -16.60 -5.26 -2.51
C ALA A 302 -18.11 -5.36 -2.18
N LEU A 303 -18.97 -5.48 -3.21
CA LEU A 303 -20.40 -5.69 -3.03
C LEU A 303 -20.73 -7.08 -2.47
N ALA A 304 -19.94 -8.10 -2.82
CA ALA A 304 -20.13 -9.43 -2.25
C ALA A 304 -19.82 -9.46 -0.75
N GLU A 305 -18.75 -8.79 -0.33
CA GLU A 305 -18.36 -8.67 1.09
C GLU A 305 -19.44 -8.01 1.94
N THR A 306 -20.21 -7.09 1.35
CA THR A 306 -21.21 -6.27 2.04
C THR A 306 -22.65 -6.70 1.78
N ILE A 307 -22.88 -7.85 1.14
CA ILE A 307 -24.23 -8.37 0.84
C ILE A 307 -25.12 -8.55 2.09
N TRP A 308 -24.52 -8.71 3.27
CA TRP A 308 -25.26 -8.88 4.51
C TRP A 308 -26.08 -7.64 4.91
N VAL A 309 -25.77 -6.47 4.32
CA VAL A 309 -26.49 -5.21 4.49
C VAL A 309 -27.92 -5.29 3.97
N VAL A 310 -28.18 -6.09 2.93
CA VAL A 310 -29.55 -6.29 2.42
C VAL A 310 -30.35 -7.27 3.30
N PRO A 311 -31.69 -7.15 3.33
CA PRO A 311 -32.54 -8.05 4.10
C PRO A 311 -32.31 -9.52 3.75
N GLU A 312 -32.34 -10.40 4.75
CA GLU A 312 -32.03 -11.82 4.60
C GLU A 312 -32.86 -12.53 3.53
N SER A 313 -34.15 -12.20 3.44
CA SER A 313 -35.07 -12.75 2.42
C SER A 313 -34.68 -12.39 0.98
N GLN A 314 -33.88 -11.34 0.78
CA GLN A 314 -33.46 -10.85 -0.54
C GLN A 314 -32.04 -11.29 -0.90
N ARG A 315 -31.21 -11.69 0.07
CA ARG A 315 -29.80 -12.06 -0.14
C ARG A 315 -29.59 -13.11 -1.24
N PRO A 316 -30.40 -14.18 -1.37
CA PRO A 316 -30.21 -15.15 -2.46
C PRO A 316 -30.35 -14.52 -3.86
N GLY A 317 -31.27 -13.57 -4.02
CA GLY A 317 -31.47 -12.85 -5.28
C GLY A 317 -30.27 -11.95 -5.59
N TYR A 318 -29.83 -11.16 -4.62
CA TYR A 318 -28.64 -10.30 -4.77
C TYR A 318 -27.37 -11.10 -5.03
N PHE A 319 -27.18 -12.23 -4.35
CA PHE A 319 -26.04 -13.12 -4.55
C PHE A 319 -26.06 -13.72 -5.96
N SER A 320 -27.23 -14.18 -6.43
CA SER A 320 -27.38 -14.70 -7.78
C SER A 320 -27.00 -13.67 -8.85
N ASN A 321 -27.35 -12.40 -8.64
CA ASN A 321 -26.96 -11.30 -9.52
C ASN A 321 -25.44 -11.10 -9.52
N ILE A 322 -24.80 -11.03 -8.34
CA ILE A 322 -23.34 -10.88 -8.22
C ILE A 322 -22.60 -12.07 -8.82
N ARG A 323 -23.07 -13.29 -8.59
CA ARG A 323 -22.55 -14.50 -9.23
C ARG A 323 -22.64 -14.37 -10.74
N SER A 324 -23.81 -14.03 -11.29
CA SER A 324 -24.01 -13.86 -12.73
C SER A 324 -23.05 -12.84 -13.34
N MET A 325 -22.89 -11.66 -12.70
CA MET A 325 -21.91 -10.67 -13.13
C MET A 325 -20.49 -11.25 -13.11
N THR A 326 -20.12 -11.98 -12.06
CA THR A 326 -18.79 -12.63 -11.93
C THR A 326 -18.54 -13.65 -13.03
N LEU A 327 -19.53 -14.48 -13.38
CA LEU A 327 -19.41 -15.47 -14.46
C LEU A 327 -19.10 -14.80 -15.82
N SER A 328 -19.62 -13.58 -16.03
CA SER A 328 -19.44 -12.81 -17.26
C SER A 328 -18.11 -12.04 -17.34
N LEU A 329 -17.34 -12.00 -16.26
CA LEU A 329 -16.08 -11.25 -16.23
C LEU A 329 -15.01 -11.85 -17.15
N PRO A 330 -14.13 -11.02 -17.70
CA PRO A 330 -12.90 -11.49 -18.35
C PRO A 330 -11.96 -12.09 -17.28
N ASN A 331 -11.14 -13.07 -17.69
CA ASN A 331 -10.33 -13.86 -16.76
C ASN A 331 -9.41 -13.03 -15.85
N HIS A 332 -8.85 -11.92 -16.36
CA HIS A 332 -7.98 -11.03 -15.60
C HIS A 332 -8.69 -10.22 -14.49
N GLN A 333 -10.03 -10.25 -14.43
CA GLN A 333 -10.83 -9.61 -13.38
C GLN A 333 -11.35 -10.62 -12.34
N LEU A 334 -11.25 -11.92 -12.61
CA LEU A 334 -11.86 -12.95 -11.78
C LEU A 334 -11.27 -13.00 -10.38
N GLY A 335 -9.94 -12.86 -10.22
CA GLY A 335 -9.32 -12.90 -8.90
C GLY A 335 -9.80 -11.78 -7.97
N SER A 336 -10.05 -10.59 -8.52
CA SER A 336 -10.57 -9.47 -7.74
C SER A 336 -12.00 -9.70 -7.23
N ALA A 337 -12.88 -10.29 -8.05
CA ALA A 337 -14.24 -10.65 -7.61
C ALA A 337 -14.23 -11.84 -6.64
N LEU A 338 -13.44 -12.87 -6.96
CA LEU A 338 -13.33 -14.11 -6.17
C LEU A 338 -12.60 -13.92 -4.83
N ARG A 339 -11.93 -12.78 -4.61
CA ARG A 339 -11.37 -12.42 -3.31
C ARG A 339 -12.42 -12.44 -2.20
N ASN A 340 -13.64 -11.99 -2.49
CA ASN A 340 -14.69 -11.82 -1.48
C ASN A 340 -15.98 -12.59 -1.80
N LEU A 341 -16.22 -12.94 -3.07
CA LEU A 341 -17.45 -13.63 -3.46
C LEU A 341 -17.69 -14.96 -2.73
N PRO A 342 -16.71 -15.87 -2.56
CA PRO A 342 -16.92 -17.10 -1.82
C PRO A 342 -17.35 -16.87 -0.36
N CYS A 343 -16.82 -15.82 0.29
CA CYS A 343 -17.18 -15.46 1.66
C CYS A 343 -18.63 -15.00 1.80
N ALA A 344 -19.22 -14.44 0.74
CA ALA A 344 -20.60 -13.97 0.73
C ALA A 344 -21.62 -15.11 0.89
N LEU A 345 -21.22 -16.36 0.59
CA LEU A 345 -22.06 -17.56 0.77
C LEU A 345 -22.54 -17.72 2.21
N LYS A 346 -21.76 -17.32 3.21
CA LYS A 346 -22.12 -17.48 4.63
C LYS A 346 -23.40 -16.71 5.03
N TYR A 347 -23.83 -15.77 4.20
CA TYR A 347 -25.02 -14.97 4.42
C TYR A 347 -26.27 -15.52 3.73
N LEU A 348 -26.13 -16.67 3.05
CA LEU A 348 -27.23 -17.41 2.44
C LEU A 348 -27.74 -18.50 3.40
N PRO A 349 -28.94 -19.06 3.14
CA PRO A 349 -29.35 -20.30 3.78
C PRO A 349 -28.35 -21.43 3.51
N SER A 350 -27.98 -22.18 4.56
CA SER A 350 -26.99 -23.27 4.48
C SER A 350 -27.30 -24.32 3.42
N ALA A 351 -28.59 -24.58 3.17
CA ALA A 351 -29.07 -25.48 2.12
C ALA A 351 -28.61 -25.07 0.71
N LEU A 352 -28.26 -23.81 0.49
CA LEU A 352 -27.78 -23.30 -0.80
C LEU A 352 -26.27 -23.32 -0.94
N HIS A 353 -25.50 -23.48 0.15
CA HIS A 353 -24.04 -23.31 0.12
C HIS A 353 -23.35 -24.26 -0.88
N ALA A 354 -23.69 -25.56 -0.84
CA ALA A 354 -23.08 -26.54 -1.74
C ALA A 354 -23.41 -26.28 -3.21
N TYR A 355 -24.67 -25.94 -3.50
CA TYR A 355 -25.12 -25.61 -4.84
C TYR A 355 -24.41 -24.36 -5.37
N GLU A 356 -24.48 -23.25 -4.64
CA GLU A 356 -23.87 -21.99 -5.09
C GLU A 356 -22.34 -22.07 -5.17
N PHE A 357 -21.68 -22.80 -4.25
CA PHE A 357 -20.24 -23.02 -4.33
C PHE A 357 -19.86 -23.81 -5.59
N SER A 358 -20.59 -24.86 -5.94
CA SER A 358 -20.32 -25.67 -7.14
C SER A 358 -20.37 -24.83 -8.43
N LEU A 359 -21.22 -23.81 -8.48
CA LEU A 359 -21.31 -22.89 -9.62
C LEU A 359 -20.06 -22.00 -9.76
N LEU A 360 -19.37 -21.71 -8.65
CA LEU A 360 -18.14 -20.91 -8.65
C LEU A 360 -16.92 -21.72 -9.09
N GLU A 361 -16.91 -23.05 -8.91
CA GLU A 361 -15.75 -23.92 -9.22
C GLU A 361 -15.29 -23.81 -10.68
N THR A 362 -16.22 -23.76 -11.61
CA THR A 362 -15.91 -23.59 -13.04
C THR A 362 -15.25 -22.24 -13.33
N THR A 363 -15.56 -21.22 -12.54
CA THR A 363 -15.00 -19.87 -12.69
C THR A 363 -13.63 -19.76 -12.05
N ILE A 364 -13.41 -20.45 -10.94
CA ILE A 364 -12.11 -20.55 -10.28
C ILE A 364 -11.04 -21.12 -11.24
N GLN A 365 -11.40 -22.08 -12.09
CA GLN A 365 -10.49 -22.66 -13.08
C GLN A 365 -10.06 -21.67 -14.18
N ARG A 366 -10.79 -20.58 -14.39
CA ARG A 366 -10.51 -19.56 -15.39
C ARG A 366 -9.58 -18.45 -14.88
N VAL A 367 -9.17 -18.49 -13.60
CA VAL A 367 -8.35 -17.43 -13.01
C VAL A 367 -6.93 -17.45 -13.60
N GLU A 368 -6.53 -16.34 -14.22
CA GLU A 368 -5.20 -16.15 -14.79
C GLU A 368 -4.11 -16.18 -13.70
N PRO A 369 -2.87 -16.62 -14.01
CA PRO A 369 -1.77 -16.72 -13.05
C PRO A 369 -1.58 -15.50 -12.15
N SER A 370 -1.61 -14.28 -12.71
CA SER A 370 -1.38 -13.02 -11.98
C SER A 370 -2.49 -12.63 -10.99
N GLN A 371 -3.54 -13.44 -10.87
CA GLN A 371 -4.72 -13.19 -10.03
C GLN A 371 -5.03 -14.37 -9.09
N ARG A 372 -4.23 -15.45 -9.16
CA ARG A 372 -4.49 -16.68 -8.41
C ARG A 372 -4.32 -16.51 -6.92
N SER A 373 -3.35 -15.70 -6.47
CA SER A 373 -3.15 -15.39 -5.05
C SER A 373 -4.39 -14.76 -4.42
N MET A 374 -4.99 -13.75 -5.08
CA MET A 374 -6.23 -13.12 -4.63
C MET A 374 -7.41 -14.09 -4.53
N ALA A 375 -7.61 -14.93 -5.55
CA ALA A 375 -8.68 -15.93 -5.54
C ALA A 375 -8.46 -17.03 -4.49
N ALA A 376 -7.22 -17.50 -4.35
CA ALA A 376 -6.84 -18.50 -3.35
C ALA A 376 -7.09 -17.97 -1.92
N PHE A 377 -6.67 -16.74 -1.64
CA PHE A 377 -6.94 -16.09 -0.36
C PHE A 377 -8.44 -16.03 -0.06
N GLY A 378 -9.27 -15.60 -1.03
CA GLY A 378 -10.72 -15.56 -0.87
C GLY A 378 -11.36 -16.92 -0.58
N LEU A 379 -10.86 -17.98 -1.22
CA LEU A 379 -11.29 -19.35 -0.93
C LEU A 379 -10.91 -19.79 0.49
N LEU A 380 -9.67 -19.55 0.92
CA LEU A 380 -9.24 -19.87 2.29
C LEU A 380 -10.07 -19.12 3.33
N LEU A 381 -10.33 -17.83 3.09
CA LEU A 381 -11.18 -17.01 3.96
C LEU A 381 -12.61 -17.58 4.06
N SER A 382 -13.18 -18.03 2.93
CA SER A 382 -14.50 -18.67 2.92
C SER A 382 -14.51 -20.03 3.61
N ALA A 383 -13.39 -20.76 3.59
CA ALA A 383 -13.24 -22.07 4.22
C ALA A 383 -13.53 -22.00 5.73
N ALA A 384 -12.99 -20.97 6.41
CA ALA A 384 -13.25 -20.75 7.84
C ALA A 384 -14.71 -20.41 8.14
N MET A 385 -15.38 -19.71 7.21
CA MET A 385 -16.77 -19.23 7.34
C MET A 385 -17.82 -20.30 6.99
N LEU A 386 -17.45 -21.28 6.16
CA LEU A 386 -18.36 -22.31 5.62
C LEU A 386 -18.07 -23.72 6.16
N ARG A 387 -17.16 -23.85 7.13
CA ARG A 387 -16.64 -25.12 7.70
C ARG A 387 -17.69 -26.12 8.18
N ASP A 388 -18.88 -25.65 8.54
CA ASP A 388 -19.97 -26.50 9.05
C ASP A 388 -20.92 -26.97 7.94
N THR A 389 -20.75 -26.45 6.73
CA THR A 389 -21.69 -26.66 5.59
C THR A 389 -21.01 -27.21 4.34
N LEU A 390 -19.71 -26.97 4.19
CA LEU A 390 -18.92 -27.43 3.06
C LEU A 390 -17.72 -28.25 3.53
N PRO A 391 -17.29 -29.27 2.77
CA PRO A 391 -16.09 -30.03 3.10
C PRO A 391 -14.85 -29.12 3.06
N LEU A 392 -14.27 -28.84 4.23
CA LEU A 392 -13.11 -27.95 4.38
C LEU A 392 -11.95 -28.39 3.48
N LYS A 393 -11.69 -29.70 3.44
CA LYS A 393 -10.69 -30.34 2.59
C LYS A 393 -10.81 -29.91 1.11
N HIS A 394 -12.03 -29.87 0.57
CA HIS A 394 -12.27 -29.51 -0.83
C HIS A 394 -11.95 -28.05 -1.13
N ILE A 395 -12.34 -27.13 -0.23
CA ILE A 395 -12.06 -25.70 -0.40
C ILE A 395 -10.54 -25.45 -0.36
N TRP A 396 -9.84 -26.09 0.58
CA TRP A 396 -8.39 -25.99 0.68
C TRP A 396 -7.67 -26.58 -0.54
N GLN A 397 -8.15 -27.71 -1.06
CA GLN A 397 -7.63 -28.28 -2.30
C GLN A 397 -7.75 -27.32 -3.49
N LEU A 398 -8.92 -26.67 -3.65
CA LEU A 398 -9.12 -25.69 -4.72
C LEU A 398 -8.21 -24.47 -4.55
N ALA A 399 -8.10 -23.93 -3.34
CA ALA A 399 -7.24 -22.78 -3.04
C ALA A 399 -5.76 -23.10 -3.31
N LEU A 400 -5.26 -24.23 -2.82
CA LEU A 400 -3.86 -24.62 -3.01
C LEU A 400 -3.54 -24.98 -4.47
N ARG A 401 -4.49 -25.55 -5.21
CA ARG A 401 -4.32 -25.80 -6.66
C ARG A 401 -4.21 -24.52 -7.47
N LEU A 402 -4.86 -23.43 -7.07
CA LEU A 402 -4.65 -22.14 -7.71
C LEU A 402 -3.21 -21.65 -7.53
N LEU A 403 -2.57 -21.98 -6.41
CA LEU A 403 -1.20 -21.58 -6.14
C LEU A 403 -0.16 -22.49 -6.80
N ASP A 404 -0.58 -23.55 -7.50
CA ASP A 404 0.35 -24.48 -8.16
C ASP A 404 1.19 -23.78 -9.23
N GLY A 405 2.52 -23.94 -9.13
CA GLY A 405 3.50 -23.30 -10.00
C GLY A 405 3.55 -21.77 -9.90
N GLY A 406 2.96 -21.18 -8.85
CA GLY A 406 3.02 -19.75 -8.57
C GLY A 406 4.36 -19.29 -8.00
N ASP A 407 4.51 -17.97 -7.82
CA ASP A 407 5.66 -17.39 -7.15
C ASP A 407 5.66 -17.75 -5.66
N GLU A 408 6.82 -18.11 -5.10
CA GLU A 408 6.90 -18.50 -3.68
C GLU A 408 6.55 -17.37 -2.73
N THR A 409 6.80 -16.10 -3.12
CA THR A 409 6.42 -14.93 -2.32
C THR A 409 4.91 -14.82 -2.25
N ASP A 410 4.21 -14.95 -3.39
CA ASP A 410 2.74 -14.93 -3.43
C ASP A 410 2.13 -16.06 -2.56
N ILE A 411 2.76 -17.23 -2.53
CA ILE A 411 2.32 -18.36 -1.69
C ILE A 411 2.45 -18.02 -0.20
N VAL A 412 3.61 -17.49 0.19
CA VAL A 412 3.88 -17.09 1.58
C VAL A 412 2.91 -15.99 2.00
N ASP A 413 2.75 -14.95 1.19
CA ASP A 413 1.88 -13.81 1.46
C ASP A 413 0.42 -14.25 1.68
N VAL A 414 -0.11 -15.16 0.84
CA VAL A 414 -1.48 -15.67 0.98
C VAL A 414 -1.67 -16.41 2.30
N LEU A 415 -0.69 -17.23 2.69
CA LEU A 415 -0.79 -18.05 3.90
C LEU A 415 -0.48 -17.26 5.18
N GLU A 416 0.40 -16.27 5.11
CA GLU A 416 0.60 -15.31 6.19
C GLU A 416 -0.66 -14.47 6.41
N ALA A 417 -1.28 -13.95 5.36
CA ALA A 417 -2.57 -13.26 5.48
C ALA A 417 -3.67 -14.18 6.05
N ALA A 418 -3.68 -15.47 5.69
CA ALA A 418 -4.57 -16.46 6.26
C ALA A 418 -4.26 -16.74 7.76
N LYS A 419 -2.99 -16.67 8.16
CA LYS A 419 -2.56 -16.77 9.56
C LYS A 419 -3.08 -15.61 10.38
N ASP A 420 -2.89 -14.39 9.89
CA ASP A 420 -3.28 -13.15 10.58
C ASP A 420 -4.79 -13.08 10.80
N MET A 421 -5.57 -13.56 9.82
CA MET A 421 -7.02 -13.72 9.93
C MET A 421 -7.44 -14.89 10.83
N CYS A 422 -6.49 -15.57 11.47
CA CYS A 422 -6.72 -16.62 12.44
C CYS A 422 -7.59 -17.77 11.91
N LEU A 423 -7.48 -18.11 10.62
CA LEU A 423 -8.38 -19.07 9.97
C LEU A 423 -8.30 -20.50 10.53
N MET A 424 -7.19 -20.82 11.20
CA MET A 424 -7.00 -22.09 11.91
C MET A 424 -7.62 -22.10 13.32
N LEU A 425 -7.94 -20.93 13.88
CA LEU A 425 -8.61 -20.80 15.16
C LEU A 425 -10.09 -21.18 15.00
N GLY A 426 -10.55 -22.12 15.82
CA GLY A 426 -11.94 -22.62 15.79
C GLY A 426 -12.16 -23.84 14.89
N LEU A 427 -11.14 -24.34 14.20
CA LEU A 427 -11.21 -25.65 13.53
C LEU A 427 -11.13 -26.80 14.54
N SER A 428 -11.91 -27.85 14.33
CA SER A 428 -11.82 -29.10 15.09
C SER A 428 -10.48 -29.80 14.85
N SER A 429 -10.06 -30.71 15.74
CA SER A 429 -8.82 -31.48 15.55
C SER A 429 -8.81 -32.28 14.24
N GLU A 430 -9.98 -32.73 13.77
CA GLU A 430 -10.13 -33.42 12.49
C GLU A 430 -9.99 -32.46 11.32
N GLN A 431 -10.68 -31.32 11.35
CA GLN A 431 -10.55 -30.27 10.33
C GLN A 431 -9.12 -29.75 10.22
N LYS A 432 -8.44 -29.55 11.35
CA LYS A 432 -7.02 -29.19 11.37
C LYS A 432 -6.17 -30.27 10.69
N ARG A 433 -6.43 -31.55 10.97
CA ARG A 433 -5.71 -32.66 10.33
C ARG A 433 -5.89 -32.66 8.82
N ASP A 434 -7.11 -32.46 8.34
CA ASP A 434 -7.42 -32.39 6.90
C ASP A 434 -6.65 -31.25 6.23
N VAL A 435 -6.66 -30.05 6.82
CA VAL A 435 -5.91 -28.90 6.31
C VAL A 435 -4.40 -29.21 6.25
N LYS A 436 -3.83 -29.79 7.33
CA LYS A 436 -2.41 -30.15 7.37
C LYS A 436 -2.05 -31.15 6.25
N ILE A 437 -2.90 -32.14 5.99
CA ILE A 437 -2.71 -33.10 4.89
C ILE A 437 -2.66 -32.38 3.54
N GLU A 438 -3.57 -31.44 3.30
CA GLU A 438 -3.60 -30.71 2.02
C GLU A 438 -2.41 -29.78 1.83
N ILE A 439 -1.96 -29.09 2.89
CA ILE A 439 -0.75 -28.26 2.82
C ILE A 439 0.49 -29.14 2.58
N MET A 440 0.61 -30.28 3.26
CA MET A 440 1.71 -31.23 3.00
C MET A 440 1.71 -31.72 1.55
N ALA A 441 0.55 -32.13 1.04
CA ALA A 441 0.42 -32.57 -0.35
C ALA A 441 0.75 -31.46 -1.37
N PHE A 442 0.45 -30.20 -1.03
CA PHE A 442 0.83 -29.04 -1.82
C PHE A 442 2.35 -28.80 -1.83
N VAL A 443 3.00 -28.90 -0.67
CA VAL A 443 4.46 -28.77 -0.52
C VAL A 443 5.18 -29.83 -1.35
N GLU A 444 4.75 -31.09 -1.25
CA GLU A 444 5.34 -32.21 -2.00
C GLU A 444 5.20 -32.02 -3.52
N ARG A 445 4.08 -31.45 -3.98
CA ARG A 445 3.79 -31.25 -5.39
C ARG A 445 4.60 -30.11 -6.03
N ASN A 446 4.87 -29.02 -5.31
CA ASN A 446 5.36 -27.76 -5.90
C ASN A 446 6.88 -27.54 -5.86
N LYS A 447 7.68 -28.50 -5.35
CA LYS A 447 9.16 -28.39 -5.29
C LYS A 447 9.68 -27.03 -4.77
N LEU A 448 9.07 -26.55 -3.70
CA LEU A 448 9.36 -25.24 -3.10
C LEU A 448 10.77 -25.18 -2.52
N THR A 449 11.36 -23.99 -2.39
CA THR A 449 12.63 -23.80 -1.69
C THR A 449 12.54 -24.23 -0.23
N GLN A 450 13.67 -24.60 0.37
CA GLN A 450 13.74 -25.06 1.75
C GLN A 450 13.23 -24.02 2.77
N ASN A 451 13.40 -22.72 2.47
CA ASN A 451 12.88 -21.63 3.30
C ASN A 451 11.35 -21.63 3.29
N THR A 452 10.74 -21.68 2.11
CA THR A 452 9.27 -21.72 1.96
C THR A 452 8.69 -22.99 2.55
N GLN A 453 9.33 -24.14 2.36
CA GLN A 453 8.93 -25.39 3.02
C GLN A 453 8.94 -25.26 4.55
N THR A 454 9.99 -24.66 5.12
CA THR A 454 10.11 -24.47 6.57
C THR A 454 9.03 -23.52 7.10
N PHE A 455 8.72 -22.46 6.37
CA PHE A 455 7.62 -21.55 6.71
C PHE A 455 6.27 -22.29 6.74
N LEU A 456 5.96 -23.05 5.70
CA LEU A 456 4.70 -23.81 5.60
C LEU A 456 4.58 -24.89 6.68
N LEU A 457 5.68 -25.57 7.01
CA LEU A 457 5.70 -26.55 8.10
C LEU A 457 5.52 -25.90 9.47
N THR A 458 6.06 -24.69 9.66
CA THR A 458 5.80 -23.89 10.88
C THR A 458 4.34 -23.47 10.97
N TYR A 459 3.75 -23.02 9.86
CA TYR A 459 2.32 -22.68 9.78
C TYR A 459 1.41 -23.86 10.14
N ILE A 460 1.79 -25.08 9.74
CA ILE A 460 1.10 -26.33 10.11
C ILE A 460 1.27 -26.68 11.60
N ALA A 461 2.37 -26.28 12.24
CA ALA A 461 2.70 -26.69 13.60
C ALA A 461 1.98 -25.85 14.68
N GLU A 462 1.73 -24.57 14.39
CA GLU A 462 0.92 -23.65 15.18
C GLU A 462 -0.60 -23.94 15.03
#